data_AF-A0A371YJZ1-F1
#
_entry.id   AF-A0A371YJZ1-F1
#
_cell.length_a   1.000
_cell.length_b   1.000
_cell.length_c   1.000
_cell.angle_alpha   90.00
_cell.angle_beta   90.00
_cell.angle_gamma   90.00
#
_symmetry.space_group_name_H-M   'P 1'
#
loop_
_entity.id
_entity.type
_entity.pdbx_description
1 polymer ?
#
loop_
_entity_poly.entity_id
_entity_poly.type
_entity_poly.pdbx_seq_one_letter_code
_entity_poly.pdbx_strand_id
1 'polypeptide(L)'
;MQATYRQQINQHQTPQWTNQYDYDKDPLWHTEQKANAFDRVWFYHCDHLGTPQEMSDQTGAIVWTANYKEWVGEEKKNKVFPERKTRALLEW
;
A
#
# COMPACT_ATOMS: atom_id res chain seq x y z
N MET A 1 3.38 2.92 -6.00
CA MET A 1 4.12 2.24 -4.92
C MET A 1 3.10 1.69 -3.93
N GLN A 2 3.29 0.46 -3.46
CA GLN A 2 2.51 -0.12 -2.38
C GLN A 2 3.45 -0.56 -1.26
N ALA A 3 3.06 -0.30 -0.02
CA ALA A 3 3.80 -0.75 1.15
C ALA A 3 2.86 -1.46 2.11
N THR A 4 3.38 -2.43 2.86
CA THR A 4 2.62 -3.12 3.91
C THR A 4 3.26 -2.93 5.26
N TYR A 5 2.40 -2.89 6.27
CA TYR A 5 2.78 -2.78 7.67
C TYR A 5 1.98 -3.80 8.47
N ARG A 6 2.66 -4.63 9.27
CA ARG A 6 2.09 -5.75 10.02
C ARG A 6 1.57 -5.30 11.37
N GLN A 7 2.10 -4.22 11.93
CA GLN A 7 1.55 -3.70 13.18
C GLN A 7 0.24 -2.95 12.90
N GLN A 8 -0.67 -3.01 13.85
CA GLN A 8 -1.92 -2.27 13.77
C GLN A 8 -1.63 -0.77 13.86
N ILE A 9 -2.39 0.03 13.11
CA ILE A 9 -2.38 1.48 13.29
C ILE A 9 -3.02 1.76 14.67
N ASN A 10 -2.22 2.32 15.57
CA ASN A 10 -2.72 2.78 16.85
C ASN A 10 -3.61 4.01 16.60
N GLN A 11 -4.92 3.84 16.75
CA GLN A 11 -5.84 4.96 16.72
C GLN A 11 -5.71 5.72 18.04
N HIS A 12 -5.45 7.02 17.94
CA HIS A 12 -5.51 7.91 19.09
C HIS A 12 -6.98 8.09 19.50
N GLN A 13 -7.22 8.29 20.79
CA GLN A 13 -8.57 8.66 21.23
C GLN A 13 -8.84 10.12 20.89
N THR A 14 -10.02 10.40 20.37
CA THR A 14 -10.48 11.78 20.18
C THR A 14 -11.01 12.30 21.52
N PRO A 15 -10.34 13.28 22.16
CA PRO A 15 -10.81 13.83 23.42
C PRO A 15 -12.19 14.48 23.24
N GLN A 16 -13.06 14.28 24.23
CA GLN A 16 -14.34 14.98 24.31
C GLN A 16 -14.12 16.30 25.06
N TRP A 17 -14.28 17.42 24.36
CA TRP A 17 -14.13 18.74 24.94
C TRP A 17 -15.46 19.16 25.58
N THR A 18 -15.47 19.36 26.89
CA THR A 18 -16.66 19.85 27.60
C THR A 18 -16.81 21.37 27.51
N ASN A 19 -15.70 22.08 27.24
CA ASN A 19 -15.61 23.53 27.07
C ASN A 19 -14.88 23.86 25.74
N GLN A 20 -14.37 25.09 25.59
CA GLN A 20 -13.56 25.49 24.45
C GLN A 20 -12.29 24.65 24.32
N TYR A 21 -11.85 24.44 23.07
CA TYR A 21 -10.62 23.72 22.73
C TYR A 21 -9.40 24.25 23.50
N ASP A 22 -8.58 23.34 24.01
CA ASP A 22 -7.38 23.62 24.79
C ASP A 22 -6.18 22.89 24.17
N TYR A 23 -5.26 23.66 23.58
CA TYR A 23 -4.07 23.15 22.89
C TYR A 23 -3.15 22.34 23.81
N ASP A 24 -3.00 22.75 25.07
CA ASP A 24 -2.11 22.08 26.02
C ASP A 24 -2.67 20.71 26.46
N LYS A 25 -3.96 20.46 26.21
CA LYS A 25 -4.64 19.21 26.54
C LYS A 25 -4.84 18.28 25.36
N ASP A 26 -4.49 18.68 24.14
CA ASP A 26 -4.72 17.85 22.96
C ASP A 26 -3.56 16.85 22.80
N PRO A 27 -3.82 15.54 23.00
CA PRO A 27 -2.77 14.52 22.92
C PRO A 27 -2.15 14.44 21.53
N LEU A 28 -2.82 14.86 20.46
CA LEU A 28 -2.23 14.86 19.12
C LEU A 28 -1.07 15.85 18.98
N TRP A 29 -1.12 16.99 19.65
CA TRP A 29 -0.07 18.01 19.59
C TRP A 29 1.16 17.65 20.44
N HIS A 30 0.98 16.80 21.45
CA HIS A 30 2.04 16.38 22.36
C HIS A 30 2.52 14.94 22.12
N THR A 31 1.98 14.24 21.12
CA THR A 31 2.42 12.88 20.76
C THR A 31 3.48 12.94 19.67
N GLU A 32 4.69 12.47 19.97
CA GLU A 32 5.70 12.22 18.95
C GLU A 32 5.29 11.03 18.07
N GLN A 33 5.02 11.29 16.79
CA GLN A 33 4.82 10.22 15.82
C GLN A 33 6.18 9.63 15.42
N LYS A 34 6.42 8.38 15.81
CA LYS A 34 7.55 7.61 15.30
C LYS A 34 7.15 6.91 14.01
N ALA A 35 7.76 7.34 12.91
CA ALA A 35 7.64 6.63 11.64
C ALA A 35 8.38 5.29 11.76
N ASN A 36 7.64 4.20 11.55
CA ASN A 36 8.23 2.87 11.49
C ASN A 36 8.52 2.50 10.03
N ALA A 37 9.55 1.69 9.82
CA ALA A 37 9.85 1.16 8.50
C ALA A 37 8.71 0.24 8.02
N PHE A 38 8.42 0.27 6.72
CA PHE A 38 7.49 -0.67 6.10
C PHE A 38 8.07 -2.09 6.12
N ASP A 39 7.21 -3.09 6.28
CA ASP A 39 7.65 -4.49 6.25
C ASP A 39 8.03 -4.95 4.84
N ARG A 40 7.29 -4.47 3.83
CA ARG A 40 7.52 -4.78 2.40
C ARG A 40 7.09 -3.61 1.55
N VAL A 41 7.84 -3.36 0.48
CA VAL A 41 7.54 -2.33 -0.53
C VAL A 41 7.56 -2.94 -1.93
N TRP A 42 6.59 -2.55 -2.75
CA TRP A 42 6.49 -2.85 -4.17
C TRP A 42 6.32 -1.59 -5.01
N PHE A 43 6.89 -1.62 -6.20
CA PHE A 43 6.86 -0.53 -7.17
C PHE A 43 6.08 -0.98 -8.39
N TYR A 44 5.02 -0.24 -8.72
CA TYR A 44 4.26 -0.46 -9.95
C TYR A 44 4.88 0.34 -11.07
N HIS A 45 5.08 -0.31 -12.21
CA HIS A 45 5.51 0.31 -13.47
C HIS A 45 4.30 0.33 -14.40
N CYS A 46 3.80 1.53 -14.66
CA CYS A 46 2.58 1.74 -15.43
C CYS A 46 2.89 2.28 -16.83
N ASP A 47 1.97 2.04 -17.76
CA ASP A 47 1.97 2.73 -19.05
C ASP A 47 1.45 4.18 -18.94
N HIS A 48 1.36 4.86 -20.08
CA HIS A 48 0.92 6.25 -20.17
C HIS A 48 -0.54 6.49 -19.73
N LEU A 49 -1.37 5.44 -19.64
CA LEU A 49 -2.74 5.49 -19.15
C LEU A 49 -2.83 5.16 -17.65
N GLY A 50 -1.72 4.81 -17.01
CA GLY A 50 -1.68 4.37 -15.63
C GLY A 50 -1.97 2.89 -15.43
N THR A 51 -2.11 2.10 -16.50
CA THR A 51 -2.34 0.65 -16.39
C THR A 51 -1.07 -0.03 -15.88
N PRO A 52 -1.10 -0.76 -14.74
CA PRO A 52 0.09 -1.44 -14.23
C PRO A 52 0.55 -2.55 -15.17
N GLN A 53 1.75 -2.46 -15.74
CA GLN A 53 2.31 -3.51 -16.61
C GLN A 53 3.30 -4.40 -15.87
N GLU A 54 4.04 -3.86 -14.91
CA GLU A 54 4.98 -4.63 -14.10
C GLU A 54 4.95 -4.19 -12.64
N MET A 55 5.46 -5.06 -11.77
CA MET A 55 5.69 -4.76 -10.36
C MET A 55 7.04 -5.31 -9.94
N SER A 56 7.87 -4.47 -9.31
CA SER A 56 9.15 -4.88 -8.73
C SER A 56 9.12 -4.82 -7.20
N ASP A 57 9.92 -5.66 -6.56
CA ASP A 57 10.19 -5.55 -5.12
C ASP A 57 11.26 -4.48 -4.81
N GLN A 58 11.59 -4.33 -3.53
CA GLN A 58 12.61 -3.39 -3.03
C GLN A 58 14.05 -3.65 -3.52
N THR A 59 14.33 -4.81 -4.09
CA THR A 59 15.63 -5.13 -4.70
C THR A 59 15.68 -4.79 -6.20
N GLY A 60 14.53 -4.42 -6.78
CA GLY A 60 14.36 -4.21 -8.21
C GLY A 60 13.98 -5.48 -8.98
N ALA A 61 13.80 -6.61 -8.31
CA ALA A 61 13.39 -7.85 -8.97
C ALA A 61 11.92 -7.77 -9.39
N ILE A 62 11.62 -8.19 -10.62
CA ILE A 62 10.24 -8.24 -11.14
C ILE A 62 9.49 -9.40 -10.48
N VAL A 63 8.45 -9.07 -9.72
CA VAL A 63 7.61 -10.05 -9.00
C VAL A 63 6.28 -10.33 -9.72
N TRP A 64 5.88 -9.44 -10.63
CA TRP A 64 4.68 -9.58 -11.45
C TRP A 64 4.80 -8.80 -12.75
N THR A 65 4.22 -9.34 -13.82
CA THR A 65 4.08 -8.69 -15.13
C THR A 65 2.71 -9.00 -15.73
N ALA A 66 2.11 -8.06 -16.43
CA ALA A 66 0.95 -8.26 -17.27
C ALA A 66 1.18 -7.69 -18.67
N ASN A 67 0.73 -8.46 -19.66
CA ASN A 67 0.66 -8.02 -21.04
C ASN A 67 -0.81 -7.82 -21.39
N TYR A 68 -1.23 -6.57 -21.55
CA TYR A 68 -2.58 -6.24 -21.98
C TYR A 68 -2.60 -6.14 -23.50
N LYS A 69 -3.52 -6.87 -24.15
CA LYS A 69 -3.83 -6.61 -25.55
C LYS A 69 -4.82 -5.45 -25.61
N GLU A 70 -4.49 -4.43 -26.38
CA GLU A 70 -5.41 -3.34 -26.70
C GLU A 70 -6.53 -3.91 -27.60
N TRP A 71 -7.69 -4.18 -26.98
CA TRP A 71 -9.02 -4.31 -27.60
C TRP A 71 -9.36 -5.47 -28.55
N VAL A 72 -8.60 -6.57 -28.66
CA VAL A 72 -9.13 -7.81 -29.27
C VAL A 72 -8.67 -9.07 -28.53
N GLY A 73 -9.60 -9.72 -27.82
CA GLY A 73 -9.52 -11.13 -27.43
C GLY A 73 -8.48 -11.48 -26.36
N GLU A 74 -8.98 -11.90 -25.19
CA GLU A 74 -8.23 -12.32 -24.01
C GLU A 74 -6.91 -13.09 -24.26
N GLU A 75 -5.91 -12.82 -23.42
CA GLU A 75 -5.18 -13.89 -22.72
C GLU A 75 -4.49 -13.31 -21.47
N LYS A 76 -5.00 -13.62 -20.27
CA LYS A 76 -4.33 -13.30 -19.00
C LYS A 76 -3.30 -14.39 -18.68
N LYS A 77 -2.06 -14.21 -19.12
CA LYS A 77 -0.93 -15.03 -18.63
C LYS A 77 -0.22 -14.30 -17.50
N ASN A 78 -0.70 -14.53 -16.28
CA ASN A 78 -0.03 -14.08 -15.07
C ASN A 78 1.14 -15.03 -14.76
N LYS A 79 2.38 -14.58 -14.99
CA LYS A 79 3.56 -15.23 -14.38
C LYS A 79 3.76 -14.62 -12.99
N VAL A 80 3.17 -15.27 -11.99
CA VAL A 80 3.48 -14.98 -10.58
C VAL A 80 4.70 -15.82 -10.21
N PHE A 81 5.85 -15.17 -9.98
CA PHE A 81 7.00 -15.85 -9.39
C PHE A 81 6.68 -16.13 -7.91
N PRO A 82 6.84 -17.37 -7.42
CA PRO A 82 6.28 -17.75 -6.15
C PRO A 82 7.17 -17.24 -5.01
N GLU A 83 6.78 -16.14 -4.38
CA GLU A 83 7.16 -15.90 -3.00
C GLU A 83 5.90 -15.89 -2.13
N ARG A 84 5.61 -17.08 -1.59
CA ARG A 84 4.66 -17.38 -0.50
C ARG A 84 3.32 -16.66 -0.61
N LYS A 85 2.32 -17.40 -1.14
CA LYS A 85 0.89 -17.08 -1.17
C LYS A 85 0.44 -16.22 0.01
N THR A 86 0.43 -14.91 -0.17
CA THR A 86 -0.46 -14.04 0.58
C THR A 86 -1.50 -13.61 -0.43
N ARG A 87 -2.67 -14.23 -0.34
CA ARG A 87 -3.82 -14.01 -1.21
C ARG A 87 -4.26 -12.56 -1.07
N ALA A 88 -3.71 -11.66 -1.88
CA ALA A 88 -4.27 -10.33 -2.07
C ALA A 88 -5.51 -10.51 -2.94
N LEU A 89 -6.67 -10.40 -2.29
CA LEU A 89 -7.97 -10.27 -2.94
C LEU A 89 -7.90 -9.03 -3.84
N LEU A 90 -7.82 -9.25 -5.15
CA LEU A 90 -8.17 -8.26 -6.16
C LEU A 90 -9.59 -8.62 -6.62
N GLU A 91 -10.57 -8.26 -5.81
CA GLU A 91 -11.96 -8.11 -6.25
C GLU A 91 -12.25 -6.61 -6.17
N TRP A 92 -12.74 -6.06 -7.28
CA TRP A 92 -13.40 -4.76 -7.32
C TRP A 92 -14.78 -4.89 -6.70
#